data_AF-A0A964KVL1-F1
#
_entry.id   AF-A0A964KVL1-F1
#
_cell.length_a   1.000
_cell.length_b   1.000
_cell.length_c   1.000
_cell.angle_alpha   90.00
_cell.angle_beta   90.00
_cell.angle_gamma   90.00
#
_symmetry.space_group_name_H-M   'P 1'
#
loop_
_entity.id
_entity.type
_entity.pdbx_description
1 polymer ?
#
loop_
_entity_poly.entity_id
_entity_poly.type
_entity_poly.pdbx_seq_one_letter_code
_entity_poly.pdbx_strand_id
1 'polypeptide(L)'
;MTTLIPALTALFALLFAALLFDQYRTRRGAYQLAWGVGALAFSIAAGAEALAAAIGWSEPIYRVWYLFGAVWTAGWLGAGTILLLAKTRFGYWYALCLALSGLFTILVARRLEDPSAGPTALVYALTAWGAAIAIGWLSYMGDARWARFAITLTACLSAIAVPMVAIAELPAPGWATDPATGAPIALLLPPELRLLTPILNVSGGLALLTGALFSIYVFMPKRRVLPYSSDPDQRGDELLFNLAIAPVALTVNFVRSVPDAWRAWRDGSLNRRVPATALIALGAFVPSLTDTLNRAGSTEGYQVGKLIGALLLLCGFLASVEATSEVRLPLLGRPVRALLRWVRRAG
;
A
#
# COMPACT_ATOMS: atom_id res chain seq x y z
N MET A 1 1.94 -13.30 -23.64
CA MET A 1 2.31 -13.25 -22.21
C MET A 1 2.23 -14.64 -21.62
N THR A 2 3.16 -15.06 -20.77
CA THR A 2 3.07 -16.36 -20.09
C THR A 2 2.08 -16.26 -18.92
N THR A 3 1.03 -17.08 -18.92
CA THR A 3 -0.01 -17.12 -17.87
C THR A 3 0.57 -17.38 -16.46
N LEU A 4 1.73 -18.03 -16.39
CA LEU A 4 2.35 -18.50 -15.15
C LEU A 4 2.66 -17.38 -14.14
N ILE A 5 3.26 -16.27 -14.58
CA ILE A 5 3.69 -15.19 -13.67
C ILE A 5 2.50 -14.51 -12.98
N PRO A 6 1.48 -14.00 -13.69
CA PRO A 6 0.31 -13.41 -13.03
C PRO A 6 -0.48 -14.44 -12.23
N ALA A 7 -0.53 -15.71 -12.65
CA ALA A 7 -1.19 -16.77 -11.87
C ALA A 7 -0.48 -17.02 -10.53
N LEU A 8 0.85 -17.14 -10.51
CA LEU A 8 1.63 -17.28 -9.28
C LEU A 8 1.49 -16.05 -8.39
N THR A 9 1.51 -14.84 -8.98
CA THR A 9 1.27 -13.59 -8.25
C THR A 9 -0.09 -13.62 -7.56
N ALA A 10 -1.16 -14.00 -8.28
CA ALA A 10 -2.50 -14.10 -7.73
C ALA A 10 -2.60 -15.11 -6.59
N LEU A 11 -1.96 -16.28 -6.73
CA LEU A 11 -1.95 -17.35 -5.73
C LEU A 11 -1.20 -16.93 -4.45
N PHE A 12 -0.01 -16.34 -4.57
CA PHE A 12 0.76 -15.88 -3.41
C PHE A 12 0.06 -14.72 -2.70
N ALA A 13 -0.51 -13.77 -3.44
CA ALA A 13 -1.32 -12.70 -2.87
C ALA A 13 -2.59 -13.23 -2.18
N LEU A 14 -3.25 -14.26 -2.76
CA LEU A 14 -4.43 -14.89 -2.16
C LEU A 14 -4.08 -15.58 -0.85
N LEU A 15 -2.97 -16.33 -0.82
CA LEU A 15 -2.49 -16.96 0.41
C LEU A 15 -2.17 -15.91 1.47
N PHE A 16 -1.49 -14.82 1.11
CA PHE A 16 -1.21 -13.72 2.02
C PHE A 16 -2.50 -13.08 2.57
N ALA A 17 -3.48 -12.81 1.71
CA ALA A 17 -4.79 -12.27 2.12
C ALA A 17 -5.53 -13.24 3.07
N ALA A 18 -5.55 -14.54 2.75
CA ALA A 18 -6.18 -15.56 3.57
C ALA A 18 -5.54 -15.65 4.97
N LEU A 19 -4.21 -15.55 5.05
CA LEU A 19 -3.48 -15.52 6.32
C LEU A 19 -3.79 -14.25 7.14
N LEU A 20 -3.92 -13.08 6.50
CA LEU A 20 -4.34 -11.85 7.16
C LEU A 20 -5.75 -11.94 7.73
N PHE A 21 -6.70 -12.50 6.96
CA PHE A 21 -8.08 -12.71 7.45
C PHE A 21 -8.13 -13.75 8.58
N ASP A 22 -7.32 -14.81 8.52
CA ASP A 22 -7.19 -15.79 9.60
C ASP A 22 -6.65 -15.14 10.89
N GLN A 23 -5.63 -14.29 10.76
CA GLN A 23 -5.09 -13.53 11.88
C GLN A 23 -6.11 -12.51 12.43
N TYR A 24 -6.92 -11.88 11.55
CA TYR A 24 -7.99 -10.98 11.95
C TYR A 24 -9.07 -11.69 12.77
N ARG A 25 -9.47 -12.92 12.38
CA ARG A 25 -10.49 -13.69 13.12
C ARG A 25 -10.11 -13.91 14.58
N THR A 26 -8.82 -14.05 14.86
CA THR A 26 -8.28 -14.29 16.21
C THR A 26 -7.96 -13.00 16.96
N ARG A 27 -7.18 -12.08 16.36
CA ARG A 27 -6.70 -10.86 17.03
C ARG A 27 -7.68 -9.67 16.92
N ARG A 28 -8.62 -9.71 15.97
CA ARG A 28 -9.63 -8.67 15.69
C ARG A 28 -9.06 -7.27 15.45
N GLY A 29 -7.80 -7.17 15.02
CA GLY A 29 -7.17 -5.89 14.69
C GLY A 29 -7.72 -5.32 13.38
N ALA A 30 -8.35 -4.14 13.43
CA ALA A 30 -8.93 -3.50 12.24
C ALA A 30 -7.91 -3.31 11.09
N TYR A 31 -6.64 -3.06 11.42
CA TYR A 31 -5.57 -2.94 10.45
C TYR A 31 -5.33 -4.23 9.64
N GLN A 32 -5.52 -5.40 10.25
CA GLN A 32 -5.37 -6.71 9.59
C GLN A 32 -6.47 -6.93 8.56
N LEU A 33 -7.69 -6.51 8.89
CA LEU A 33 -8.81 -6.55 7.96
C LEU A 33 -8.54 -5.67 6.74
N ALA A 34 -8.10 -4.43 6.95
CA ALA A 34 -7.79 -3.50 5.86
C ALA A 34 -6.65 -4.02 4.96
N TRP A 35 -5.55 -4.51 5.55
CA TRP A 35 -4.50 -5.17 4.77
C TRP A 35 -5.00 -6.40 4.02
N GLY A 36 -5.87 -7.20 4.62
CA GLY A 36 -6.49 -8.37 3.98
C GLY A 36 -7.32 -7.99 2.76
N VAL A 37 -8.10 -6.90 2.85
CA VAL A 37 -8.86 -6.35 1.71
C VAL A 37 -7.92 -5.88 0.60
N GLY A 38 -6.85 -5.16 0.93
CA GLY A 38 -5.85 -4.71 -0.05
C GLY A 38 -5.12 -5.87 -0.73
N ALA A 39 -4.71 -6.89 0.04
CA ALA A 39 -4.07 -8.09 -0.50
C ALA A 39 -5.01 -8.94 -1.37
N LEU A 40 -6.30 -9.01 -1.01
CA LEU A 40 -7.31 -9.69 -1.81
C LEU A 40 -7.56 -8.94 -3.12
N ALA A 41 -7.66 -7.61 -3.08
CA ALA A 41 -7.77 -6.80 -4.29
C ALA A 41 -6.57 -7.01 -5.23
N PHE A 42 -5.35 -7.05 -4.67
CA PHE A 42 -4.14 -7.34 -5.44
C PHE A 42 -4.19 -8.73 -6.09
N SER A 43 -4.67 -9.73 -5.35
CA SER A 43 -4.87 -11.10 -5.86
C SER A 43 -5.88 -11.15 -7.01
N ILE A 44 -7.02 -10.46 -6.87
CA ILE A 44 -8.07 -10.41 -7.92
C ILE A 44 -7.53 -9.73 -9.18
N ALA A 45 -6.78 -8.63 -9.04
CA ALA A 45 -6.18 -7.94 -10.18
C ALA A 45 -5.16 -8.81 -10.93
N ALA A 46 -4.26 -9.48 -10.20
CA ALA A 46 -3.32 -10.43 -10.79
C ALA A 46 -4.04 -11.65 -11.40
N GLY A 47 -5.15 -12.09 -10.80
CA GLY A 47 -6.00 -13.15 -11.33
C GLY A 47 -6.68 -12.76 -12.64
N ALA A 48 -7.13 -11.51 -12.76
CA ALA A 48 -7.66 -10.96 -14.01
C ALA A 48 -6.60 -10.95 -15.12
N GLU A 49 -5.36 -10.58 -14.81
CA GLU A 49 -4.25 -10.66 -15.75
C GLU A 49 -3.91 -12.10 -16.16
N ALA A 50 -3.96 -13.05 -15.22
CA ALA A 50 -3.76 -14.46 -15.52
C ALA A 50 -4.86 -15.01 -16.42
N LEU A 51 -6.12 -14.64 -16.14
CA LEU A 51 -7.26 -15.01 -16.96
C LEU A 51 -7.13 -14.42 -18.37
N ALA A 52 -6.81 -13.12 -18.48
CA ALA A 52 -6.57 -12.47 -19.77
C ALA A 52 -5.44 -13.13 -20.55
N ALA A 53 -4.35 -13.53 -19.89
CA ALA A 53 -3.25 -14.23 -20.53
C ALA A 53 -3.65 -15.64 -21.03
N ALA A 54 -4.64 -16.29 -20.39
CA ALA A 54 -5.09 -17.62 -20.75
C ALA A 54 -6.15 -17.62 -21.87
N ILE A 55 -7.13 -16.71 -21.81
CA ILE A 55 -8.31 -16.73 -22.68
C ILE A 55 -8.51 -15.44 -23.50
N GLY A 56 -7.58 -14.48 -23.39
CA GLY A 56 -7.67 -13.17 -24.03
C GLY A 56 -8.32 -12.11 -23.15
N TRP A 57 -8.01 -10.85 -23.44
CA TRP A 57 -8.65 -9.71 -22.76
C TRP A 57 -10.10 -9.55 -23.23
N SER A 58 -10.95 -9.18 -22.28
CA SER A 58 -12.31 -8.73 -22.52
C SER A 58 -12.59 -7.54 -21.60
N GLU A 59 -13.60 -6.76 -21.96
CA GLU A 59 -14.01 -5.59 -21.19
C GLU A 59 -14.29 -5.90 -19.70
N PRO A 60 -15.01 -6.98 -19.32
CA PRO A 60 -15.20 -7.31 -17.90
C PRO A 60 -13.90 -7.61 -17.16
N ILE A 61 -12.96 -8.34 -17.78
CA ILE A 61 -11.66 -8.66 -17.17
C ILE A 61 -10.85 -7.37 -16.96
N TYR A 62 -10.91 -6.46 -17.92
CA TYR A 62 -10.25 -5.16 -17.86
C TYR A 62 -10.83 -4.25 -16.76
N ARG A 63 -12.16 -4.21 -16.61
CA ARG A 63 -12.83 -3.48 -15.51
C ARG A 63 -12.46 -4.04 -14.14
N VAL A 64 -12.42 -5.37 -13.99
CA VAL A 64 -11.99 -6.05 -12.75
C VAL A 64 -10.54 -5.71 -12.43
N TRP A 65 -9.64 -5.84 -13.40
CA TRP A 65 -8.24 -5.47 -13.23
C TRP A 65 -8.08 -4.02 -12.75
N TYR A 66 -8.79 -3.10 -13.40
CA TYR A 66 -8.68 -1.68 -13.07
C TYR A 66 -9.20 -1.37 -11.67
N LEU A 67 -10.41 -1.84 -11.32
CA LEU A 67 -11.02 -1.58 -10.02
C LEU A 67 -10.17 -2.13 -8.87
N PHE A 68 -9.78 -3.40 -8.93
CA PHE A 68 -9.09 -4.04 -7.82
C PHE A 68 -7.60 -3.68 -7.78
N GLY A 69 -6.94 -3.59 -8.94
CA GLY A 69 -5.52 -3.31 -9.05
C GLY A 69 -5.22 -1.82 -8.94
N ALA A 70 -5.78 -1.03 -9.86
CA ALA A 70 -5.44 0.38 -10.00
C ALA A 70 -6.14 1.29 -8.97
N VAL A 71 -7.30 0.91 -8.43
CA VAL A 71 -8.05 1.75 -7.48
C VAL A 71 -7.92 1.26 -6.05
N TRP A 72 -8.23 -0.01 -5.77
CA TRP A 72 -8.40 -0.48 -4.39
C TRP A 72 -7.11 -0.89 -3.67
N THR A 73 -6.19 -1.56 -4.35
CA THR A 73 -5.05 -2.25 -3.70
C THR A 73 -4.23 -1.34 -2.79
N ALA A 74 -3.68 -0.25 -3.32
CA ALA A 74 -2.77 0.61 -2.54
C ALA A 74 -3.51 1.40 -1.45
N GLY A 75 -4.73 1.86 -1.73
CA GLY A 75 -5.58 2.55 -0.76
C GLY A 75 -5.88 1.69 0.48
N TRP A 76 -6.26 0.42 0.27
CA TRP A 76 -6.56 -0.50 1.38
C TRP A 76 -5.32 -1.02 2.10
N LEU A 77 -4.19 -1.21 1.40
CA LEU A 77 -2.94 -1.54 2.07
C LEU A 77 -2.45 -0.36 2.95
N GLY A 78 -2.53 0.88 2.46
CA GLY A 78 -2.24 2.08 3.25
C GLY A 78 -3.21 2.28 4.41
N ALA A 79 -4.48 1.94 4.22
CA ALA A 79 -5.51 1.95 5.27
C ALA A 79 -5.15 1.08 6.48
N GLY A 80 -4.57 -0.10 6.26
CA GLY A 80 -4.10 -0.91 7.38
C GLY A 80 -2.99 -0.21 8.18
N THR A 81 -2.09 0.51 7.51
CA THR A 81 -1.03 1.29 8.19
C THR A 81 -1.59 2.48 8.97
N ILE A 82 -2.59 3.17 8.42
CA ILE A 82 -3.32 4.25 9.11
C ILE A 82 -3.94 3.73 10.41
N LEU A 83 -4.62 2.58 10.35
CA LEU A 83 -5.25 1.95 11.50
C LEU A 83 -4.23 1.46 12.52
N LEU A 84 -3.09 0.92 12.07
CA LEU A 84 -2.00 0.48 12.94
C LEU A 84 -1.40 1.66 13.72
N LEU A 85 -1.21 2.80 13.05
CA LEU A 85 -0.52 3.98 13.59
C LEU A 85 -1.48 5.05 14.11
N ALA A 86 -2.78 4.73 14.26
CA ALA A 86 -3.84 5.66 14.65
C ALA A 86 -3.57 6.42 15.96
N LYS A 87 -2.86 5.77 16.91
CA LYS A 87 -2.51 6.35 18.21
C LYS A 87 -1.19 7.14 18.21
N THR A 88 -0.57 7.30 17.05
CA THR A 88 0.69 8.05 16.90
C THR A 88 0.46 9.36 16.17
N ARG A 89 1.48 10.21 16.10
CA ARG A 89 1.48 11.45 15.32
C ARG A 89 1.58 11.23 13.80
N PHE A 90 1.44 9.99 13.34
CA PHE A 90 1.45 9.63 11.92
C PHE A 90 0.35 10.32 11.10
N GLY A 91 -0.73 10.79 11.75
CA GLY A 91 -1.79 11.54 11.07
C GLY A 91 -1.31 12.81 10.36
N TYR A 92 -0.28 13.51 10.86
CA TYR A 92 0.33 14.63 10.13
C TYR A 92 1.00 14.19 8.83
N TRP A 93 1.73 13.08 8.89
CA TRP A 93 2.38 12.52 7.72
C TRP A 93 1.35 12.02 6.69
N TYR A 94 0.28 11.38 7.15
CA TYR A 94 -0.80 10.96 6.28
C TYR A 94 -1.53 12.15 5.65
N ALA A 95 -1.77 13.23 6.41
CA ALA A 95 -2.31 14.48 5.87
C ALA A 95 -1.42 15.03 4.74
N LEU A 96 -0.09 15.03 4.91
CA LEU A 96 0.83 15.40 3.85
C LEU A 96 0.73 14.46 2.63
N CYS A 97 0.68 13.14 2.84
CA CYS A 97 0.52 12.16 1.76
C CYS A 97 -0.77 12.39 0.97
N LEU A 98 -1.87 12.69 1.65
CA LEU A 98 -3.15 13.03 1.04
C LEU A 98 -3.10 14.37 0.30
N ALA A 99 -2.43 15.37 0.87
CA ALA A 99 -2.25 16.65 0.20
C ALA A 99 -1.43 16.54 -1.10
N LEU A 100 -0.34 15.76 -1.05
CA LEU A 100 0.45 15.41 -2.22
C LEU A 100 -0.39 14.67 -3.26
N SER A 101 -1.26 13.75 -2.84
CA SER A 101 -2.15 13.05 -3.78
C SER A 101 -3.06 14.00 -4.56
N GLY A 102 -3.56 15.08 -3.93
CA GLY A 102 -4.31 16.14 -4.59
C GLY A 102 -3.45 16.89 -5.63
N LEU A 103 -2.20 17.23 -5.29
CA LEU A 103 -1.25 17.83 -6.23
C LEU A 103 -0.97 16.90 -7.43
N PHE A 104 -0.68 15.62 -7.18
CA PHE A 104 -0.45 14.63 -8.23
C PHE A 104 -1.67 14.48 -9.14
N THR A 105 -2.89 14.59 -8.60
CA THR A 105 -4.12 14.55 -9.40
C THR A 105 -4.18 15.70 -10.40
N ILE A 106 -3.82 16.93 -9.98
CA ILE A 106 -3.70 18.09 -10.88
C ILE A 106 -2.63 17.87 -11.95
N LEU A 107 -1.46 17.34 -11.57
CA LEU A 107 -0.37 17.07 -12.50
C LEU A 107 -0.74 16.00 -13.54
N VAL A 108 -1.45 14.95 -13.11
CA VAL A 108 -1.96 13.91 -14.01
C VAL A 108 -2.99 14.51 -14.98
N ALA A 109 -3.91 15.35 -14.50
CA ALA A 109 -4.91 15.99 -15.36
C ALA A 109 -4.27 16.82 -16.47
N ARG A 110 -3.20 17.58 -16.17
CA ARG A 110 -2.44 18.33 -17.17
C ARG A 110 -1.80 17.45 -18.23
N ARG A 111 -1.44 16.21 -17.89
CA ARG A 111 -0.87 15.23 -18.82
C ARG A 111 -1.92 14.52 -19.68
N LEU A 112 -3.19 14.49 -19.25
CA LEU A 112 -4.25 13.84 -20.01
C LEU A 112 -4.66 14.62 -21.25
N GLU A 113 -4.38 15.93 -21.31
CA GLU A 113 -4.76 16.82 -22.42
C GLU A 113 -6.27 16.79 -22.75
N ASP A 114 -7.09 16.35 -21.79
CA ASP A 114 -8.55 16.27 -21.90
C ASP A 114 -9.21 17.50 -21.24
N PRO A 115 -10.07 18.25 -21.95
CA PRO A 115 -10.75 19.42 -21.40
C PRO A 115 -11.59 19.15 -20.14
N SER A 116 -12.15 17.95 -20.01
CA SER A 116 -12.96 17.52 -18.85
C SER A 116 -12.12 17.20 -17.61
N ALA A 117 -10.83 16.91 -17.78
CA ALA A 117 -9.95 16.48 -16.69
C ALA A 117 -9.66 17.61 -15.67
N GLY A 118 -9.56 18.86 -16.13
CA GLY A 118 -9.19 20.00 -15.29
C GLY A 118 -10.18 20.26 -14.13
N PRO A 119 -11.48 20.48 -14.41
CA PRO A 119 -12.49 20.68 -13.37
C PRO A 119 -12.59 19.49 -12.40
N THR A 120 -12.59 18.26 -12.91
CA THR A 120 -12.65 17.05 -12.09
C THR A 120 -11.45 16.93 -11.16
N ALA A 121 -10.24 17.19 -11.68
CA ALA A 121 -9.02 17.16 -10.88
C ALA A 121 -9.02 18.22 -9.78
N LEU A 122 -9.58 19.41 -10.05
CA LEU A 122 -9.72 20.45 -9.04
C LEU A 122 -10.66 20.00 -7.92
N VAL A 123 -11.82 19.42 -8.23
CA VAL A 123 -12.75 18.90 -7.22
C VAL A 123 -12.08 17.82 -6.35
N TYR A 124 -11.35 16.88 -6.96
CA TYR A 124 -10.66 15.83 -6.23
C TYR A 124 -9.50 16.37 -5.37
N ALA A 125 -8.73 17.31 -5.90
CA ALA A 125 -7.64 17.95 -5.17
C ALA A 125 -8.17 18.76 -3.97
N LEU A 126 -9.23 19.55 -4.14
CA LEU A 126 -9.87 20.29 -3.06
C LEU A 126 -10.43 19.34 -1.98
N THR A 127 -11.03 18.22 -2.40
CA THR A 127 -11.53 17.19 -1.47
C THR A 127 -10.37 16.59 -0.65
N ALA A 128 -9.26 16.26 -1.31
CA ALA A 128 -8.07 15.71 -0.65
C ALA A 128 -7.40 16.73 0.29
N TRP A 129 -7.31 18.00 -0.11
CA TRP A 129 -6.75 19.06 0.74
C TRP A 129 -7.64 19.39 1.93
N GLY A 130 -8.96 19.45 1.74
CA GLY A 130 -9.92 19.62 2.85
C GLY A 130 -9.82 18.47 3.85
N ALA A 131 -9.76 17.23 3.36
CA ALA A 131 -9.56 16.06 4.20
C ALA A 131 -8.19 16.06 4.90
N ALA A 132 -7.12 16.49 4.23
CA ALA A 132 -5.79 16.62 4.81
C ALA A 132 -5.78 17.65 5.96
N ILE A 133 -6.44 18.79 5.78
CA ILE A 133 -6.59 19.81 6.84
C ILE A 133 -7.35 19.22 8.04
N ALA A 134 -8.47 18.54 7.80
CA ALA A 134 -9.24 17.92 8.88
C ALA A 134 -8.43 16.86 9.64
N ILE A 135 -7.70 16.01 8.94
CA ILE A 135 -6.81 14.99 9.54
C ILE A 135 -5.67 15.66 10.32
N GLY A 136 -5.03 16.68 9.75
CA GLY A 136 -3.98 17.45 10.42
C GLY A 136 -4.48 18.11 11.69
N TRP A 137 -5.68 18.67 11.66
CA TRP A 137 -6.34 19.28 12.82
C TRP A 137 -6.67 18.25 13.92
N LEU A 138 -7.26 17.11 13.56
CA LEU A 138 -7.51 16.03 14.53
C LEU A 138 -6.20 15.47 15.09
N SER A 139 -5.14 15.39 14.28
CA SER A 139 -3.80 14.98 14.71
C SER A 139 -3.18 15.99 15.66
N TYR A 140 -3.46 17.29 15.47
CA TYR A 140 -3.09 18.37 16.39
C TYR A 140 -3.73 18.20 17.75
N MET A 141 -5.04 17.95 17.77
CA MET A 141 -5.81 17.68 18.99
C MET A 141 -5.48 16.33 19.65
N GLY A 142 -4.56 15.53 19.11
CA GLY A 142 -4.21 14.20 19.63
C GLY A 142 -5.34 13.18 19.48
N ASP A 143 -6.31 13.45 18.61
CA ASP A 143 -7.54 12.67 18.48
C ASP A 143 -7.39 11.53 17.46
N ALA A 144 -7.33 10.30 17.95
CA ALA A 144 -7.23 9.09 17.13
C ALA A 144 -8.40 8.89 16.13
N ARG A 145 -9.47 9.71 16.21
CA ARG A 145 -10.53 9.78 15.19
C ARG A 145 -10.03 10.16 13.81
N TRP A 146 -8.87 10.80 13.68
CA TRP A 146 -8.27 11.11 12.38
C TRP A 146 -8.15 9.85 11.50
N ALA A 147 -7.82 8.71 12.10
CA ALA A 147 -7.69 7.44 11.39
C ALA A 147 -9.05 6.91 10.92
N ARG A 148 -10.12 7.06 11.72
CA ARG A 148 -11.48 6.70 11.29
C ARG A 148 -11.92 7.55 10.11
N PHE A 149 -11.68 8.86 10.17
CA PHE A 149 -12.00 9.77 9.08
C PHE A 149 -11.27 9.39 7.78
N ALA A 150 -9.96 9.12 7.86
CA ALA A 150 -9.16 8.66 6.72
C ALA A 150 -9.68 7.35 6.11
N ILE A 151 -10.06 6.37 6.93
CA ILE A 151 -10.56 5.08 6.46
C ILE A 151 -11.96 5.20 5.86
N THR A 152 -12.81 6.04 6.44
CA THR A 152 -14.12 6.37 5.85
C THR A 152 -13.95 7.00 4.47
N LEU A 153 -12.99 7.92 4.30
CA LEU A 153 -12.68 8.47 2.98
C LEU A 153 -12.24 7.36 2.00
N THR A 154 -11.29 6.50 2.38
CA THR A 154 -10.86 5.37 1.55
C THR A 154 -12.01 4.46 1.16
N ALA A 155 -12.90 4.13 2.10
CA ALA A 155 -14.07 3.29 1.87
C ALA A 155 -15.09 3.97 0.93
N CYS A 156 -15.39 5.25 1.13
CA CYS A 156 -16.30 6.01 0.27
C CYS A 156 -15.76 6.13 -1.15
N LEU A 157 -14.49 6.47 -1.34
CA LEU A 157 -13.86 6.54 -2.66
C LEU A 157 -13.83 5.16 -3.34
N SER A 158 -13.57 4.10 -2.57
CA SER A 158 -13.64 2.72 -3.09
C SER A 158 -15.04 2.36 -3.55
N ALA A 159 -16.07 2.74 -2.79
CA ALA A 159 -17.47 2.48 -3.11
C ALA A 159 -17.95 3.30 -4.31
N ILE A 160 -17.54 4.57 -4.42
CA ILE A 160 -17.83 5.44 -5.57
C ILE A 160 -17.17 4.91 -6.85
N ALA A 161 -15.97 4.33 -6.75
CA ALA A 161 -15.28 3.77 -7.90
C ALA A 161 -16.04 2.60 -8.55
N VAL A 162 -16.83 1.83 -7.79
CA VAL A 162 -17.57 0.66 -8.32
C VAL A 162 -18.55 1.07 -9.42
N PRO A 163 -19.56 1.93 -9.19
CA PRO A 163 -20.47 2.35 -10.24
C PRO A 163 -19.74 3.11 -11.35
N MET A 164 -18.74 3.94 -11.04
CA MET A 164 -17.96 4.64 -12.07
C MET A 164 -17.29 3.65 -13.03
N VAL A 165 -16.64 2.59 -12.52
CA VAL A 165 -16.03 1.54 -13.34
C VAL A 165 -17.08 0.68 -14.03
N ALA A 166 -18.24 0.44 -13.43
CA ALA A 166 -19.27 -0.41 -14.04
C ALA A 166 -19.95 0.26 -15.25
N ILE A 167 -20.20 1.57 -15.18
CA ILE A 167 -20.98 2.30 -16.20
C ILE A 167 -20.11 3.08 -17.20
N ALA A 168 -18.80 3.19 -16.97
CA ALA A 168 -17.91 3.92 -17.88
C ALA A 168 -18.00 3.36 -19.30
N GLU A 169 -18.22 4.21 -20.30
CA GLU A 169 -18.21 3.81 -21.70
C GLU A 169 -16.77 3.61 -22.17
N LEU A 170 -16.45 2.42 -22.69
CA LEU A 170 -15.12 2.08 -23.16
C LEU A 170 -15.15 1.90 -24.68
N PRO A 171 -14.34 2.66 -25.44
CA PRO A 171 -14.23 2.47 -26.88
C PRO A 171 -13.85 1.02 -27.22
N ALA A 172 -14.40 0.49 -28.32
CA ALA A 172 -14.06 -0.85 -28.80
C ALA A 172 -12.52 -0.99 -28.95
N PRO A 173 -11.91 -2.09 -28.47
CA PRO A 173 -12.53 -3.36 -28.05
C PRO A 173 -12.95 -3.44 -26.56
N GLY A 174 -12.96 -2.33 -25.82
CA GLY A 174 -13.33 -2.29 -24.41
C GLY A 174 -12.17 -2.58 -23.43
N TRP A 175 -10.94 -2.71 -23.93
CA TRP A 175 -9.74 -2.95 -23.15
C TRP A 175 -8.49 -2.48 -23.89
N ALA A 176 -7.42 -2.17 -23.16
CA ALA A 176 -6.15 -1.77 -23.76
C ALA A 176 -4.95 -2.38 -23.04
N THR A 177 -3.97 -2.77 -23.84
CA THR A 177 -2.67 -3.26 -23.40
C THR A 177 -1.55 -2.55 -24.15
N ASP A 178 -0.39 -2.49 -23.54
CA ASP A 178 0.85 -2.13 -24.21
C ASP A 178 1.14 -3.13 -25.35
N PRO A 179 1.33 -2.67 -26.60
CA PRO A 179 1.60 -3.57 -27.73
C PRO A 179 2.91 -4.35 -27.62
N ALA A 180 3.92 -3.80 -26.94
CA ALA A 180 5.25 -4.41 -26.82
C ALA A 180 5.29 -5.51 -25.75
N THR A 181 4.60 -5.31 -24.62
CA THR A 181 4.67 -6.24 -23.48
C THR A 181 3.37 -6.99 -23.20
N GLY A 182 2.25 -6.52 -23.74
CA GLY A 182 0.90 -7.00 -23.44
C GLY A 182 0.39 -6.57 -22.06
N ALA A 183 1.14 -5.73 -21.32
CA ALA A 183 0.73 -5.28 -19.99
C ALA A 183 -0.53 -4.40 -20.09
N PRO A 184 -1.52 -4.57 -19.19
CA PRO A 184 -2.70 -3.72 -19.20
C PRO A 184 -2.34 -2.26 -18.91
N ILE A 185 -2.93 -1.35 -19.69
CA ILE A 185 -2.76 0.10 -19.56
C ILE A 185 -4.12 0.76 -19.40
N ALA A 186 -4.21 1.78 -18.55
CA ALA A 186 -5.47 2.42 -18.20
C ALA A 186 -5.94 3.50 -19.20
N LEU A 187 -5.49 3.44 -20.46
CA LEU A 187 -5.71 4.53 -21.43
C LEU A 187 -7.17 4.72 -21.84
N LEU A 188 -7.96 3.64 -21.87
CA LEU A 188 -9.37 3.70 -22.27
C LEU A 188 -10.30 4.18 -21.16
N LEU A 189 -9.82 4.23 -19.91
CA LEU A 189 -10.66 4.68 -18.80
C LEU A 189 -10.86 6.20 -18.91
N PRO A 190 -12.07 6.70 -18.64
CA PRO A 190 -12.35 8.12 -18.67
C PRO A 190 -11.56 8.89 -17.59
N PRO A 191 -11.32 10.20 -17.78
CA PRO A 191 -10.50 11.01 -16.88
C PRO A 191 -10.93 10.93 -15.41
N GLU A 192 -12.23 10.89 -15.12
CA GLU A 192 -12.75 10.86 -13.75
C GLU A 192 -12.25 9.63 -12.98
N LEU A 193 -12.20 8.47 -13.64
CA LEU A 193 -11.64 7.26 -13.04
C LEU A 193 -10.13 7.36 -12.88
N ARG A 194 -9.44 7.81 -13.93
CA ARG A 194 -7.97 7.92 -13.93
C ARG A 194 -7.47 8.89 -12.86
N LEU A 195 -8.20 9.97 -12.63
CA LEU A 195 -7.91 11.00 -11.63
C LEU A 195 -8.29 10.60 -10.20
N LEU A 196 -9.15 9.59 -10.02
CA LEU A 196 -9.43 9.03 -8.69
C LEU A 196 -8.25 8.20 -8.17
N THR A 197 -7.51 7.54 -9.07
CA THR A 197 -6.43 6.61 -8.68
C THR A 197 -5.29 7.25 -7.89
N PRO A 198 -4.77 8.47 -8.20
CA PRO A 198 -3.69 9.06 -7.43
C PRO A 198 -4.10 9.37 -5.99
N ILE A 199 -5.37 9.74 -5.74
CA ILE A 199 -5.86 10.01 -4.38
C ILE A 199 -5.66 8.78 -3.48
N LEU A 200 -6.06 7.60 -3.94
CA LEU A 200 -5.92 6.36 -3.16
C LEU A 200 -4.50 5.80 -3.21
N ASN A 201 -3.86 5.81 -4.38
CA ASN A 201 -2.56 5.14 -4.57
C ASN A 201 -1.39 5.93 -4.02
N VAL A 202 -1.35 7.25 -4.23
CA VAL A 202 -0.26 8.08 -3.70
C VAL A 202 -0.38 8.15 -2.19
N SER A 203 -1.57 8.46 -1.66
CA SER A 203 -1.75 8.57 -0.21
C SER A 203 -1.55 7.21 0.48
N GLY A 204 -2.14 6.14 -0.04
CA GLY A 204 -2.05 4.79 0.51
C GLY A 204 -0.66 4.17 0.35
N GLY A 205 -0.05 4.32 -0.82
CA GLY A 205 1.30 3.79 -1.12
C GLY A 205 2.39 4.47 -0.29
N LEU A 206 2.38 5.81 -0.20
CA LEU A 206 3.32 6.54 0.65
C LEU A 206 3.11 6.19 2.13
N ALA A 207 1.86 6.13 2.60
CA ALA A 207 1.56 5.75 3.98
C ALA A 207 2.07 4.33 4.30
N LEU A 208 1.82 3.38 3.41
CA LEU A 208 2.26 1.99 3.56
C LEU A 208 3.79 1.89 3.65
N LEU A 209 4.50 2.47 2.67
CA LEU A 209 5.96 2.42 2.62
C LEU A 209 6.60 3.07 3.85
N THR A 210 6.19 4.30 4.15
CA THR A 210 6.77 5.06 5.26
C THR A 210 6.38 4.50 6.62
N GLY A 211 5.16 3.98 6.80
CA GLY A 211 4.76 3.32 8.03
C GLY A 211 5.51 2.00 8.26
N ALA A 212 5.87 1.28 7.19
CA ALA A 212 6.75 0.12 7.28
C ALA A 212 8.18 0.53 7.69
N LEU A 213 8.75 1.58 7.08
CA LEU A 213 10.05 2.14 7.49
C LEU A 213 10.05 2.64 8.93
N PHE A 214 8.98 3.32 9.34
CA PHE A 214 8.78 3.76 10.72
C PHE A 214 8.72 2.57 11.69
N SER A 215 8.02 1.50 11.31
CA SER A 215 7.95 0.27 12.12
C SER A 215 9.31 -0.41 12.26
N ILE A 216 10.11 -0.45 11.17
CA ILE A 216 11.52 -0.92 11.22
C ILE A 216 12.32 -0.11 12.23
N TYR A 217 12.23 1.23 12.14
CA TYR A 217 12.92 2.14 13.05
C TYR A 217 12.55 1.91 14.52
N VAL A 218 11.27 1.64 14.80
CA VAL A 218 10.77 1.42 16.16
C VAL A 218 11.35 0.15 16.79
N PHE A 219 11.50 -0.93 16.02
CA PHE A 219 11.93 -2.24 16.51
C PHE A 219 13.44 -2.50 16.43
N MET A 220 14.21 -1.72 15.66
CA MET A 220 15.66 -1.85 15.60
C MET A 220 16.37 -1.12 16.74
N PRO A 221 17.64 -1.45 17.06
CA PRO A 221 18.43 -0.67 18.01
C PRO A 221 18.51 0.80 17.58
N LYS A 222 18.12 1.73 18.46
CA LYS A 222 17.95 3.15 18.10
C LYS A 222 19.16 3.99 18.53
N ARG A 223 19.74 4.72 17.57
CA ARG A 223 20.61 5.88 17.83
C ARG A 223 19.88 7.17 17.49
N ARG A 224 19.53 7.95 18.51
CA ARG A 224 18.92 9.29 18.36
C ARG A 224 20.02 10.34 18.42
N VAL A 225 20.56 10.69 17.26
CA VAL A 225 21.60 11.72 17.11
C VAL A 225 20.98 13.11 16.99
N LEU A 226 19.88 13.22 16.23
CA LEU A 226 19.10 14.45 16.15
C LEU A 226 17.85 14.32 17.02
N PRO A 227 17.76 15.05 18.15
CA PRO A 227 16.58 15.00 19.00
C PRO A 227 15.40 15.67 18.29
N TYR A 228 14.22 15.10 18.47
CA TYR A 228 12.95 15.74 18.18
C TYR A 228 11.93 15.24 19.21
N SER A 229 10.99 16.10 19.56
CA SER A 229 9.89 15.77 20.47
C SER A 229 8.65 15.33 19.70
N SER A 230 7.92 14.40 20.28
CA SER A 230 6.57 14.02 19.84
C SER A 230 5.57 14.19 20.99
N ASP A 231 5.97 14.98 22.00
CA ASP A 231 5.18 15.28 23.18
C ASP A 231 3.84 15.91 22.79
N PRO A 232 2.70 15.36 23.25
CA PRO A 232 1.42 15.93 22.96
C PRO A 232 1.14 17.32 23.49
N ASP A 233 1.79 17.68 24.60
CA ASP A 233 1.49 18.89 25.35
C ASP A 233 2.46 20.03 25.04
N GLN A 234 3.29 19.86 24.01
CA GLN A 234 4.26 20.86 23.57
C GLN A 234 3.57 22.12 22.99
N ARG A 235 4.24 23.27 23.10
CA ARG A 235 3.72 24.53 22.60
C ARG A 235 3.57 24.49 21.07
N GLY A 236 2.68 25.31 20.51
CA GLY A 236 2.37 25.25 19.06
C GLY A 236 3.57 25.55 18.15
N ASP A 237 4.42 26.49 18.54
CA ASP A 237 5.70 26.81 17.88
C ASP A 237 6.70 25.65 17.97
N GLU A 238 6.84 25.04 19.14
CA GLU A 238 7.67 23.84 19.34
C GLU A 238 7.17 22.66 18.49
N LEU A 239 5.85 22.48 18.40
CA LEU A 239 5.25 21.48 17.51
C LEU A 239 5.59 21.75 16.05
N LEU A 240 5.41 22.98 15.57
CA LEU A 240 5.70 23.31 14.17
C LEU A 240 7.18 23.09 13.85
N PHE A 241 8.08 23.47 14.75
CA PHE A 241 9.51 23.19 14.61
C PHE A 241 9.79 21.68 14.59
N ASN A 242 9.23 20.92 15.53
CA ASN A 242 9.40 19.47 15.59
C ASN A 242 8.83 18.77 14.35
N LEU A 243 7.70 19.23 13.80
CA LEU A 243 7.14 18.72 12.55
C LEU A 243 8.03 19.04 11.35
N ALA A 244 8.61 20.24 11.29
CA ALA A 244 9.51 20.64 10.22
C ALA A 244 10.83 19.85 10.23
N ILE A 245 11.39 19.59 11.40
CA ILE A 245 12.65 18.83 11.53
C ILE A 245 12.43 17.31 11.53
N ALA A 246 11.23 16.82 11.86
CA ALA A 246 10.95 15.38 11.97
C ALA A 246 11.36 14.55 10.75
N PRO A 247 11.10 14.96 9.49
CA PRO A 247 11.56 14.21 8.32
C PRO A 247 13.07 14.04 8.28
N VAL A 248 13.82 15.10 8.60
CA VAL A 248 15.28 15.09 8.64
C VAL A 248 15.78 14.27 9.83
N ALA A 249 15.22 14.49 11.01
CA ALA A 249 15.59 13.78 12.24
C ALA A 249 15.33 12.27 12.14
N LEU A 250 14.15 11.88 11.65
CA LEU A 250 13.81 10.47 11.41
C LEU A 250 14.78 9.84 10.42
N THR A 251 15.09 10.52 9.32
CA THR A 251 16.01 10.01 8.29
C THR A 251 17.42 9.84 8.86
N VAL A 252 17.97 10.87 9.50
CA VAL A 252 19.32 10.83 10.09
C VAL A 252 19.39 9.76 11.18
N ASN A 253 18.43 9.72 12.10
CA ASN A 253 18.40 8.74 13.17
C ASN A 253 18.22 7.32 12.64
N PHE A 254 17.42 7.13 11.59
CA PHE A 254 17.26 5.85 10.90
C PHE A 254 18.61 5.37 10.35
N VAL A 255 19.26 6.18 9.51
CA VAL A 255 20.54 5.83 8.87
C VAL A 255 21.62 5.54 9.93
N ARG A 256 21.68 6.35 10.99
CA ARG A 256 22.63 6.15 12.10
C ARG A 256 22.36 4.89 12.93
N SER A 257 21.14 4.36 12.89
CA SER A 257 20.76 3.13 13.59
C SER A 257 21.03 1.86 12.77
N VAL A 258 21.21 1.98 11.45
CA VAL A 258 21.45 0.81 10.55
C VAL A 258 22.69 -0.02 10.94
N PRO A 259 23.86 0.57 11.26
CA PRO A 259 25.04 -0.23 11.66
C PRO A 259 24.82 -1.04 12.94
N ASP A 260 24.02 -0.54 13.87
CA ASP A 260 23.69 -1.23 15.12
C ASP A 260 22.70 -2.35 14.84
N ALA A 261 21.70 -2.10 13.99
CA ALA A 261 20.77 -3.13 13.52
C ALA A 261 21.49 -4.26 12.77
N TRP A 262 22.50 -3.92 11.95
CA TRP A 262 23.33 -4.90 11.25
C TRP A 262 24.15 -5.76 12.21
N ARG A 263 24.78 -5.15 13.22
CA ARG A 263 25.50 -5.90 14.27
C ARG A 263 24.56 -6.82 15.04
N ALA A 264 23.43 -6.30 15.51
CA ALA A 264 22.42 -7.10 16.20
C ALA A 264 21.88 -8.26 15.33
N TRP A 265 21.80 -8.07 14.00
CA TRP A 265 21.41 -9.15 13.09
C TRP A 265 22.47 -10.26 13.02
N ARG A 266 23.75 -9.89 12.87
CA ARG A 266 24.87 -10.84 12.88
C ARG A 266 24.99 -11.58 14.20
N ASP A 267 24.68 -10.90 15.30
CA ASP A 267 24.75 -11.45 16.65
C ASP A 267 23.49 -12.25 17.03
N GLY A 268 22.48 -12.36 16.14
CA GLY A 268 21.23 -13.08 16.40
C GLY A 268 20.31 -12.42 17.44
N SER A 269 20.60 -11.20 17.89
CA SER A 269 19.84 -10.46 18.91
C SER A 269 18.80 -9.48 18.34
N LEU A 270 18.80 -9.27 17.01
CA LEU A 270 17.86 -8.36 16.36
C LEU A 270 16.42 -8.85 16.50
N ASN A 271 15.51 -7.92 16.81
CA ASN A 271 14.08 -8.20 16.84
C ASN A 271 13.61 -8.72 15.47
N ARG A 272 13.00 -9.92 15.43
CA ARG A 272 12.52 -10.58 14.20
C ARG A 272 11.54 -9.73 13.38
N ARG A 273 10.84 -8.78 14.03
CA ARG A 273 9.94 -7.84 13.33
C ARG A 273 10.70 -6.93 12.38
N VAL A 274 11.97 -6.63 12.61
CA VAL A 274 12.79 -5.77 11.75
C VAL A 274 12.96 -6.37 10.35
N PRO A 275 13.58 -7.56 10.16
CA PRO A 275 13.72 -8.15 8.83
C PRO A 275 12.37 -8.52 8.21
N ALA A 276 11.39 -8.96 9.02
CA ALA A 276 10.04 -9.24 8.53
C ALA A 276 9.35 -8.00 7.92
N THR A 277 9.43 -6.85 8.62
CA THR A 277 8.87 -5.59 8.13
C THR A 277 9.66 -5.03 6.96
N ALA A 278 10.98 -5.24 6.90
CA ALA A 278 11.79 -4.88 5.75
C ALA A 278 11.38 -5.64 4.47
N LEU A 279 11.11 -6.95 4.58
CA LEU A 279 10.56 -7.74 3.48
C LEU A 279 9.18 -7.23 3.04
N ILE A 280 8.29 -6.90 3.98
CA ILE A 280 6.99 -6.30 3.67
C ILE A 280 7.15 -4.95 2.96
N ALA A 281 8.05 -4.09 3.43
CA ALA A 281 8.32 -2.78 2.85
C ALA A 281 8.83 -2.92 1.40
N LEU A 282 9.79 -3.80 1.16
CA LEU A 282 10.29 -4.10 -0.18
C LEU A 282 9.19 -4.71 -1.06
N GLY A 283 8.39 -5.62 -0.50
CA GLY A 283 7.29 -6.26 -1.21
C GLY A 283 6.17 -5.31 -1.63
N ALA A 284 5.95 -4.23 -0.88
CA ALA A 284 5.05 -3.14 -1.25
C ALA A 284 5.70 -2.16 -2.25
N PHE A 285 7.00 -1.87 -2.07
CA PHE A 285 7.73 -0.91 -2.89
C PHE A 285 7.93 -1.38 -4.33
N VAL A 286 8.36 -2.63 -4.54
CA VAL A 286 8.71 -3.15 -5.88
C VAL A 286 7.54 -3.07 -6.87
N PRO A 287 6.32 -3.55 -6.56
CA PRO A 287 5.17 -3.40 -7.45
C PRO A 287 4.77 -1.94 -7.67
N SER A 288 4.88 -1.09 -6.64
CA SER A 288 4.57 0.34 -6.77
C SER A 288 5.53 1.04 -7.74
N LEU A 289 6.81 0.67 -7.70
CA LEU A 289 7.82 1.19 -8.62
C LEU A 289 7.55 0.71 -10.05
N THR A 290 7.33 -0.59 -10.26
CA THR A 290 7.08 -1.13 -11.61
C THR A 290 5.75 -0.65 -12.19
N ASP A 291 4.73 -0.41 -11.37
CA ASP A 291 3.46 0.19 -11.80
C ASP A 291 3.61 1.69 -12.14
N THR A 292 4.49 2.41 -11.44
CA THR A 292 4.85 3.79 -11.81
C THR A 292 5.60 3.84 -13.14
N LEU A 293 6.56 2.93 -13.34
CA LEU A 293 7.26 2.76 -14.62
C LEU A 293 6.30 2.39 -15.75
N ASN A 294 5.32 1.52 -15.48
CA ASN A 294 4.27 1.16 -16.43
C ASN A 294 3.48 2.40 -16.89
N ARG A 295 3.12 3.30 -15.95
CA ARG A 295 2.49 4.60 -16.28
C ARG A 295 3.41 5.56 -17.02
N ALA A 296 4.73 5.38 -16.92
CA ALA A 296 5.73 6.16 -17.65
C ALA A 296 6.04 5.57 -19.04
N GLY A 297 5.45 4.42 -19.40
CA GLY A 297 5.66 3.74 -20.68
C GLY A 297 6.70 2.62 -20.65
N SER A 298 7.32 2.34 -19.50
CA SER A 298 8.23 1.20 -19.32
C SER A 298 7.51 0.03 -18.64
N THR A 299 7.17 -0.98 -19.43
CA THR A 299 6.28 -2.06 -19.02
C THR A 299 7.00 -3.41 -18.85
N GLU A 300 8.30 -3.46 -19.15
CA GLU A 300 9.15 -4.68 -19.13
C GLU A 300 9.17 -5.37 -17.75
N GLY A 301 9.26 -4.58 -16.67
CA GLY A 301 9.32 -5.09 -15.30
C GLY A 301 7.96 -5.35 -14.65
N TYR A 302 6.85 -5.07 -15.33
CA TYR A 302 5.52 -4.97 -14.73
C TYR A 302 5.09 -6.25 -14.00
N GLN A 303 5.12 -7.40 -14.69
CA GLN A 303 4.68 -8.67 -14.12
C GLN A 303 5.67 -9.23 -13.10
N VAL A 304 6.97 -9.15 -13.39
CA VAL A 304 8.03 -9.66 -12.52
C VAL A 304 8.06 -8.89 -11.20
N GLY A 305 7.91 -7.57 -11.24
CA GLY A 305 7.84 -6.73 -10.05
C GLY A 305 6.69 -7.12 -9.12
N LYS A 306 5.51 -7.42 -9.68
CA LYS A 306 4.37 -7.90 -8.87
C LYS A 306 4.61 -9.25 -8.23
N LEU A 307 5.20 -10.20 -8.97
CA LEU A 307 5.51 -11.52 -8.42
C LEU A 307 6.52 -11.42 -7.27
N ILE A 308 7.60 -10.67 -7.47
CA ILE A 308 8.59 -10.39 -6.42
C ILE A 308 7.91 -9.73 -5.22
N GLY A 309 7.05 -8.73 -5.47
CA GLY A 309 6.29 -8.06 -4.42
C GLY A 309 5.41 -9.02 -3.60
N ALA A 310 4.61 -9.84 -4.27
CA ALA A 310 3.73 -10.83 -3.65
C ALA A 310 4.52 -11.83 -2.77
N LEU A 311 5.65 -12.32 -3.29
CA LEU A 311 6.55 -13.22 -2.55
C LEU A 311 7.15 -12.55 -1.32
N LEU A 312 7.68 -11.33 -1.46
CA LEU A 312 8.28 -10.59 -0.36
C LEU A 312 7.24 -10.24 0.73
N LEU A 313 6.02 -9.84 0.34
CA LEU A 313 4.91 -9.61 1.28
C LEU A 313 4.57 -10.89 2.06
N LEU A 314 4.40 -12.02 1.36
CA LEU A 314 4.08 -13.30 1.98
C LEU A 314 5.21 -13.78 2.90
N CYS A 315 6.45 -13.75 2.44
CA CYS A 315 7.63 -14.13 3.22
C CYS A 315 7.80 -13.24 4.46
N GLY A 316 7.65 -11.93 4.29
CA GLY A 316 7.73 -10.97 5.40
C GLY A 316 6.62 -11.19 6.43
N PHE A 317 5.38 -11.45 5.99
CA PHE A 317 4.30 -11.81 6.90
C PHE A 317 4.60 -13.11 7.66
N LEU A 318 5.01 -14.18 6.96
CA LEU A 318 5.35 -15.45 7.58
C LEU A 318 6.51 -15.33 8.58
N ALA A 319 7.50 -14.49 8.28
CA ALA A 319 8.60 -14.16 9.19
C ALA A 319 8.12 -13.37 10.43
N SER A 320 7.04 -12.60 10.31
CA SER A 320 6.46 -11.81 11.41
C SER A 320 5.61 -12.64 12.38
N VAL A 321 5.13 -13.82 11.98
CA VAL A 321 4.30 -14.69 12.82
C VAL A 321 5.08 -15.12 14.06
N GLU A 322 4.56 -14.90 15.27
CA GLU A 322 5.26 -15.25 16.51
C GLU A 322 5.08 -16.73 16.83
N ALA A 323 3.83 -17.19 16.98
CA ALA A 323 3.52 -18.59 17.21
C ALA A 323 2.97 -19.27 15.96
N THR A 324 3.49 -20.44 15.59
CA THR A 324 2.99 -21.20 14.42
C THR A 324 1.54 -21.65 14.61
N SER A 325 1.06 -21.75 15.85
CA SER A 325 -0.35 -22.02 16.19
C SER A 325 -1.32 -20.89 15.78
N GLU A 326 -0.80 -19.71 15.42
CA GLU A 326 -1.60 -18.62 14.87
C GLU A 326 -2.11 -18.92 13.46
N VAL A 327 -1.41 -19.77 12.70
CA VAL A 327 -1.84 -20.16 11.35
C VAL A 327 -2.84 -21.29 11.45
N ARG A 328 -4.12 -21.02 11.17
CA ARG A 328 -5.27 -21.93 11.38
C ARG A 328 -6.06 -22.23 10.11
N LEU A 329 -5.56 -21.85 8.94
CA LEU A 329 -6.16 -22.20 7.65
C LEU A 329 -6.47 -23.72 7.55
N PRO A 330 -7.70 -24.13 7.21
CA PRO A 330 -8.11 -25.54 7.22
C PRO A 330 -7.24 -26.45 6.34
N LEU A 331 -6.98 -26.04 5.09
CA LEU A 331 -6.22 -26.82 4.11
C LEU A 331 -4.72 -26.49 4.13
N LEU A 332 -4.38 -25.20 4.16
CA LEU A 332 -3.00 -24.74 4.04
C LEU A 332 -2.29 -24.56 5.38
N GLY A 333 -3.00 -24.64 6.51
CA GLY A 333 -2.39 -24.37 7.82
C GLY A 333 -1.36 -25.41 8.22
N ARG A 334 -1.63 -26.71 8.02
CA ARG A 334 -0.67 -27.78 8.30
C ARG A 334 0.65 -27.64 7.52
N PRO A 335 0.64 -27.51 6.18
CA PRO A 335 1.88 -27.37 5.41
C PRO A 335 2.61 -26.07 5.74
N VAL A 336 1.91 -24.93 5.90
CA VAL A 336 2.55 -23.66 6.28
C VAL A 336 3.19 -23.74 7.67
N ARG A 337 2.53 -24.36 8.65
CA ARG A 337 3.14 -24.60 9.98
C ARG A 337 4.33 -25.55 9.94
N ALA A 338 4.32 -26.55 9.06
CA ALA A 338 5.46 -27.45 8.87
C ALA A 338 6.65 -26.67 8.28
N LEU A 339 6.41 -25.87 7.24
CA LEU A 339 7.42 -25.01 6.62
C LEU A 339 8.01 -24.02 7.64
N LEU A 340 7.17 -23.31 8.40
CA LEU A 340 7.64 -22.36 9.42
C LEU A 340 8.49 -23.05 10.50
N ARG A 341 8.13 -24.26 10.93
CA ARG A 341 8.92 -25.03 11.90
C ARG A 341 10.25 -25.49 11.32
N TRP A 342 10.28 -25.88 10.05
CA TRP A 342 11.49 -26.30 9.36
C TRP A 342 12.46 -25.13 9.19
N VAL A 343 11.99 -23.99 8.66
CA VAL A 343 12.82 -22.77 8.49
C VAL A 343 13.40 -22.30 9.83
N ARG A 344 12.61 -22.32 10.90
CA ARG A 344 13.07 -21.91 12.24
C ARG A 344 14.04 -22.87 12.93
N ARG A 345 14.14 -24.11 12.46
CA ARG A 345 15.12 -25.10 12.97
C ARG A 345 16.43 -25.05 12.20
N ALA A 346 16.42 -24.51 10.99
CA ALA A 346 17.57 -24.45 10.09
C ALA A 346 18.42 -23.18 10.21
N GLY A 347 17.98 -22.19 11.02
CA GLY A 347 18.73 -20.95 11.30
C GLY A 347 18.73 -20.65 12.78
#